data_AF-A0A1P8DAE8-F1
#
_entry.id   AF-A0A1P8DAE8-F1
#
_cell.length_a   1.000
_cell.length_b   1.000
_cell.length_c   1.000
_cell.angle_alpha   90.00
_cell.angle_beta   90.00
_cell.angle_gamma   90.00
#
_symmetry.space_group_name_H-M   'P 1'
#
loop_
_entity.id
_entity.type
_entity.pdbx_description
1 polymer ?
#
loop_
_entity_poly.entity_id
_entity_poly.type
_entity_poly.pdbx_seq_one_letter_code
_entity_poly.pdbx_strand_id
1 'polypeptide(L)'
;SDPTFADRIRHVRDPKARMQVVWNYCKGKMICEPDEPRDDNDNMDNDDPKRGHGGCGAAQPQIRKEGLKLFVQYKRSKDEDE
;
A
#
# COMPACT_ATOMS: atom_id res chain seq x y z
N SER A 1 -7.87 4.84 3.44
CA SER A 1 -7.65 3.45 2.94
C SER A 1 -8.06 3.34 1.49
N ASP A 2 -7.27 2.66 0.64
CA ASP A 2 -7.55 2.45 -0.78
C ASP A 2 -8.90 1.72 -1.01
N PRO A 3 -9.93 2.39 -1.56
CA PRO A 3 -11.26 1.79 -1.76
C PRO A 3 -11.24 0.60 -2.73
N THR A 4 -10.37 0.66 -3.74
CA THR A 4 -10.24 -0.41 -4.74
C THR A 4 -9.71 -1.69 -4.11
N PHE A 5 -8.74 -1.57 -3.19
CA PHE A 5 -8.26 -2.70 -2.42
C PHE A 5 -9.37 -3.32 -1.56
N ALA A 6 -10.10 -2.47 -0.83
CA ALA A 6 -11.18 -2.91 0.05
C ALA A 6 -12.27 -3.67 -0.71
N ASP A 7 -12.71 -3.15 -1.87
CA ASP A 7 -13.74 -3.79 -2.70
C ASP A 7 -13.28 -5.15 -3.25
N ARG A 8 -12.01 -5.25 -3.66
CA ARG A 8 -11.43 -6.51 -4.17
C ARG A 8 -11.39 -7.63 -3.14
N ILE A 9 -11.22 -7.31 -1.85
CA ILE A 9 -11.11 -8.32 -0.78
C ILE A 9 -12.42 -8.54 -0.02
N ARG A 10 -13.35 -7.57 -0.01
CA ARG A 10 -14.56 -7.56 0.83
C ARG A 10 -15.37 -8.86 0.74
N HIS A 11 -15.50 -9.41 -0.47
CA HIS A 11 -16.37 -10.57 -0.72
C HIS A 11 -15.61 -11.91 -0.78
N VAL A 12 -14.29 -11.92 -0.63
CA VAL A 12 -13.48 -13.13 -0.72
C VAL A 12 -13.40 -13.81 0.65
N ARG A 13 -14.29 -14.79 0.87
CA ARG A 13 -14.38 -15.53 2.15
C ARG A 13 -13.31 -16.61 2.31
N ASP A 14 -12.94 -17.28 1.21
CA ASP A 14 -11.90 -18.31 1.25
C ASP A 14 -10.52 -17.69 1.59
N PRO A 15 -9.85 -18.12 2.68
CA PRO A 15 -8.61 -17.49 3.11
C PRO A 15 -7.48 -17.60 2.09
N LYS A 16 -7.40 -18.72 1.35
CA LYS A 16 -6.34 -18.95 0.37
C LYS A 16 -6.52 -18.06 -0.86
N ALA A 17 -7.74 -17.97 -1.37
CA ALA A 17 -8.09 -17.05 -2.45
C ALA A 17 -7.90 -15.59 -2.02
N ARG A 18 -8.29 -15.25 -0.78
CA ARG A 18 -8.12 -13.90 -0.24
C ARG A 18 -6.65 -13.49 -0.21
N MET A 19 -5.75 -14.38 0.24
CA MET A 19 -4.31 -14.10 0.20
C MET A 19 -3.80 -13.87 -1.23
N GLN A 20 -4.25 -14.68 -2.19
CA GLN A 20 -3.85 -14.51 -3.60
C GLN A 20 -4.31 -13.16 -4.17
N VAL A 21 -5.51 -12.72 -3.83
CA VAL A 21 -6.05 -11.40 -4.24
C VAL A 21 -5.23 -10.27 -3.62
N VAL A 22 -4.94 -10.34 -2.32
CA VAL A 22 -4.09 -9.37 -1.62
C VAL A 22 -2.71 -9.30 -2.25
N TRP A 23 -2.05 -10.44 -2.46
CA TRP A 23 -0.72 -10.49 -3.04
C TRP A 23 -0.67 -9.90 -4.45
N ASN A 24 -1.65 -10.25 -5.30
CA ASN A 24 -1.72 -9.72 -6.65
C ASN A 24 -1.95 -8.20 -6.69
N TYR A 25 -2.67 -7.66 -5.72
CA TYR A 25 -2.86 -6.22 -5.58
C TYR A 25 -1.59 -5.52 -5.10
N CYS A 26 -1.02 -6.00 -3.99
CA CYS A 26 0.07 -5.30 -3.31
C CYS A 26 1.44 -5.47 -4.00
N LYS A 27 1.67 -6.51 -4.82
CA LYS A 27 2.97 -6.72 -5.49
C LYS A 27 3.42 -5.55 -6.39
N GLY A 28 2.49 -4.71 -6.85
CA GLY A 28 2.76 -3.52 -7.65
C GLY A 28 2.88 -2.22 -6.84
N LYS A 29 2.49 -2.23 -5.57
CA LYS A 29 2.57 -1.06 -4.68
C LYS A 29 4.00 -0.93 -4.15
N MET A 30 4.79 -0.09 -4.80
CA MET A 30 6.22 0.10 -4.51
C MET A 30 6.52 1.22 -3.51
N ILE A 31 5.49 1.92 -3.01
CA ILE A 31 5.58 2.94 -1.98
C ILE A 31 4.52 2.63 -0.92
N CYS A 32 4.88 2.74 0.36
CA CYS A 32 3.91 2.72 1.45
C CYS A 32 3.24 4.09 1.53
N GLU A 33 2.10 4.25 0.86
CA GLU A 33 1.39 5.53 0.71
C GLU A 33 1.04 6.14 2.09
N PRO A 34 1.59 7.31 2.46
CA PRO A 34 1.19 7.99 3.70
C PRO A 34 -0.23 8.52 3.58
N ASP A 35 -0.86 8.84 4.71
CA ASP A 35 -2.16 9.49 4.69
C ASP A 35 -2.04 10.92 4.16
N GLU A 36 -3.02 11.34 3.36
CA GLU A 36 -3.09 12.73 2.92
C GLU A 36 -3.24 13.65 4.14
N PRO A 37 -2.49 14.77 4.19
CA PRO A 37 -2.67 15.76 5.23
C PRO A 37 -4.13 16.24 5.20
N ARG A 38 -4.72 16.43 6.39
CA ARG A 38 -6.06 17.00 6.51
C ARG A 38 -6.01 18.43 5.96
N ASP A 39 -6.82 18.74 4.96
CA ASP A 39 -7.02 20.10 4.50
C ASP A 39 -7.91 20.82 5.53
N ASP A 40 -7.44 21.95 6.07
CA ASP A 40 -8.14 22.73 7.10
C ASP A 40 -9.50 23.28 6.59
N ASN A 41 -9.75 23.20 5.29
CA ASN A 41 -10.98 23.67 4.64
C ASN A 41 -12.08 22.58 4.51
N ASP A 42 -11.81 21.32 4.87
CA ASP A 42 -12.79 20.21 4.79
C ASP A 42 -13.74 20.16 6.03
N ASN A 43 -13.64 21.15 6.93
CA ASN A 43 -14.23 21.13 8.27
C ASN A 43 -15.57 21.88 8.41
N MET A 44 -16.35 22.08 7.33
CA MET A 44 -17.67 22.74 7.44
C MET A 44 -18.87 21.80 7.26
N ASP A 45 -18.74 20.58 6.71
CA ASP A 45 -19.92 19.74 6.42
C ASP A 45 -19.69 18.20 6.43
N ASN A 46 -18.54 17.69 6.87
CA ASN A 46 -18.31 16.24 6.99
C ASN A 46 -17.98 15.82 8.43
N ASP A 47 -18.94 15.20 9.10
CA ASP A 47 -18.87 14.74 10.50
C ASP A 47 -17.90 13.54 10.74
N ASP A 48 -17.19 13.06 9.71
CA ASP A 48 -16.24 11.97 9.86
C ASP A 48 -14.92 12.27 9.11
N PRO A 49 -13.83 12.62 9.80
CA PRO A 49 -12.55 12.86 9.14
C PRO A 49 -12.09 11.58 8.44
N LYS A 50 -11.74 11.68 7.15
CA LYS A 50 -11.25 10.56 6.33
C LYS A 50 -10.24 9.73 7.15
N ARG A 51 -10.64 8.53 7.55
CA ARG A 51 -9.82 7.68 8.41
C ARG A 51 -8.63 7.18 7.60
N GLY A 52 -7.47 7.71 7.95
CA GLY A 52 -6.18 7.28 7.43
C GLY A 52 -5.87 5.81 7.75
N HIS A 53 -4.97 5.23 6.98
CA HIS A 53 -4.46 3.88 7.12
C HIS A 53 -3.03 3.82 7.67
N GLY A 54 -2.38 4.97 7.90
CA GLY A 54 -1.13 5.11 8.64
C GLY A 54 0.15 4.72 7.88
N GLY A 55 0.20 4.90 6.56
CA GLY A 55 1.42 4.59 5.80
C GLY A 55 2.60 5.51 6.11
N CYS A 56 3.82 5.03 5.87
CA CYS A 56 5.06 5.67 6.30
C CYS A 56 5.88 6.36 5.20
N GLY A 57 5.43 6.32 3.94
CA GLY A 57 6.15 6.90 2.79
C GLY A 57 7.32 6.07 2.26
N ALA A 58 7.74 5.02 2.95
CA ALA A 58 8.93 4.26 2.57
C ALA A 58 8.73 3.48 1.24
N ALA A 59 9.77 3.50 0.40
CA ALA A 59 9.84 2.64 -0.77
C ALA A 59 9.88 1.16 -0.37
N GLN A 60 9.13 0.33 -1.09
CA GLN A 60 9.09 -1.11 -0.89
C GLN A 60 10.13 -1.78 -1.78
N PRO A 61 10.97 -2.69 -1.26
CA PRO A 61 11.93 -3.41 -2.08
C PRO A 61 11.27 -4.53 -2.90
N GLN A 62 11.94 -4.94 -3.96
CA GLN A 62 11.68 -6.23 -4.60
C GLN A 62 12.32 -7.34 -3.76
N ILE A 63 11.49 -8.29 -3.30
CA ILE A 63 11.94 -9.41 -2.48
C ILE A 63 12.18 -10.63 -3.40
N ARG A 64 13.38 -11.20 -3.35
CA ARG A 64 13.75 -12.43 -4.09
C ARG A 64 14.22 -13.52 -3.14
N LYS A 65 13.80 -14.76 -3.39
CA LYS A 65 14.22 -15.93 -2.61
C LYS A 65 15.29 -16.70 -3.36
N GLU A 66 16.39 -17.01 -2.69
CA GLU A 66 17.45 -17.88 -3.20
C GLU A 66 17.84 -18.87 -2.10
N GLY A 67 17.56 -20.16 -2.33
CA GLY A 67 17.68 -21.19 -1.30
C GLY A 67 16.87 -20.85 -0.04
N LEU A 68 17.56 -20.69 1.08
CA LEU A 68 17.00 -20.32 2.39
C LEU A 68 17.16 -18.83 2.72
N LYS A 69 17.59 -18.00 1.77
CA LYS A 69 17.79 -16.56 1.95
C LYS A 69 16.71 -15.76 1.21
N LEU A 70 16.38 -14.60 1.78
CA LEU A 70 15.59 -13.55 1.13
C LEU A 70 16.49 -12.35 0.89
N PHE A 71 16.50 -11.86 -0.35
CA PHE A 71 17.23 -10.68 -0.78
C PHE A 71 16.24 -9.56 -1.05
N VAL A 72 16.61 -8.35 -0.63
CA VAL A 72 15.85 -7.12 -0.89
C VAL A 72 16.61 -6.27 -1.90
N GLN A 73 15.91 -5.81 -2.94
CA GLN A 73 16.47 -4.90 -3.93
C GLN A 73 15.58 -3.67 -4.04
N TYR A 74 16.12 -2.50 -3.70
CA TYR A 74 15.48 -1.22 -3.97
C TYR A 74 15.80 -0.81 -5.41
N LYS A 75 14.78 -0.39 -6.16
CA LYS A 75 15.01 0.27 -7.45
C LYS A 75 15.38 1.72 -7.13
N ARG A 76 16.54 2.18 -7.61
CA ARG A 76 16.88 3.61 -7.57
C ARG A 76 15.83 4.39 -8.37
N SER A 77 15.29 5.44 -7.78
CA SER A 77 14.53 6.46 -8.51
C SER A 77 15.50 7.22 -9.42
N LYS A 78 15.02 7.66 -10.58
CA LYS A 78 15.84 8.46 -11.53
C LYS A 78 16.41 9.74 -10.92
N ASP A 79 15.77 10.25 -9.87
CA ASP A 79 16.13 11.52 -9.22
C ASP A 79 17.28 11.41 -8.20
N GLU A 80 17.83 10.21 -7.94
CA GLU A 80 18.99 10.02 -7.04
C GLU A 80 20.35 10.09 -7.75
N ASP A 81 20.37 10.18 -9.08
CA ASP A 81 21.60 10.32 -9.89
C ASP A 81 21.81 11.78 -10.40
N GLU A 82 21.03 12.75 -9.88
CA GLU A 82 21.26 14.21 -9.97
C GLU A 82 21.73 14.77 -8.62
#